data_AF-A0A5S9F7L4-F1
#
_entry.id   AF-A0A5S9F7L4-F1
#
_cell.length_a   1.000
_cell.length_b   1.000
_cell.length_c   1.000
_cell.angle_alpha   90.00
_cell.angle_beta   90.00
_cell.angle_gamma   90.00
#
_symmetry.space_group_name_H-M   'P 1'
#
loop_
_entity.id
_entity.type
_entity.pdbx_description
1 polymer ?
#
loop_
_entity_poly.entity_id
_entity_poly.type
_entity_poly.pdbx_seq_one_letter_code
_entity_poly.pdbx_strand_id
1 'polypeptide(L)'
;MFKQSIKTTIVLCCVSVWLISCQTVTINTRIKRPSEVNMDRFQTVALLNIENDQERFLTNRILAKVSSAGNLRFIDQQKVNEVIEYQLETDSDAYSAEGASQIGELVRADVVIVGKITENTWNDQEVIQHEDPYAFLNQQNDPDAEPIVYYGRKGSVSLNVSLTLIEAGSGQIVVQKDYNEYADSVYGKAQDPGSLPERLDLLPLYKRCCQRIANKFAKVVTPYEENLRVNLERVDHPDFERGLAFAKNGSWDKAANVFREIQEYANHNQGVMGTEAAASAYYNYGVALQYDGDYDAALRYLDIAYEANPKKAYYNQIEKCKQDKDNAYRLGG
;
A
#
# COMPACT_ATOMS: atom_id res chain seq x y z
N MET A 1 -70.53 27.28 41.53
CA MET A 1 -69.22 27.90 41.26
C MET A 1 -68.20 27.30 42.20
N PHE A 2 -67.29 26.45 41.71
CA PHE A 2 -65.83 26.49 41.95
C PHE A 2 -65.19 25.24 41.35
N LYS A 3 -64.16 25.47 40.53
CA LYS A 3 -63.33 24.50 39.80
C LYS A 3 -62.39 23.77 40.75
N GLN A 4 -62.13 22.49 40.50
CA GLN A 4 -60.87 21.85 40.90
C GLN A 4 -60.24 21.16 39.68
N SER A 5 -59.00 21.57 39.40
CA SER A 5 -58.17 21.17 38.27
C SER A 5 -57.34 19.95 38.66
N ILE A 6 -57.46 18.88 37.86
CA ILE A 6 -56.61 17.70 37.92
C ILE A 6 -55.34 17.99 37.09
N LYS A 7 -54.18 18.00 37.73
CA LYS A 7 -52.87 17.99 37.07
C LYS A 7 -52.27 16.59 37.21
N THR A 8 -52.35 15.81 36.15
CA THR A 8 -51.70 14.49 36.04
C THR A 8 -50.22 14.70 35.78
N THR A 9 -49.38 14.34 36.74
CA THR A 9 -47.91 14.37 36.61
C THR A 9 -47.47 13.02 36.05
N ILE A 10 -47.00 13.02 34.80
CA ILE A 10 -46.34 11.87 34.16
C ILE A 10 -44.89 11.87 34.65
N VAL A 11 -44.53 10.88 35.46
CA VAL A 11 -43.14 10.58 35.82
C VAL A 11 -42.52 9.86 34.62
N LEU A 12 -41.72 10.59 33.83
CA LEU A 12 -40.92 10.03 32.77
C LEU A 12 -39.64 9.46 33.39
N CYS A 13 -39.61 8.14 33.60
CA CYS A 13 -38.39 7.42 33.96
C CYS A 13 -37.39 7.50 32.78
N CYS A 14 -36.48 8.45 32.82
CA CYS A 14 -35.26 8.44 32.02
C CYS A 14 -34.34 7.33 32.53
N VAL A 15 -34.58 6.10 32.10
CA VAL A 15 -33.57 5.04 32.13
C VAL A 15 -32.58 5.37 31.01
N SER A 16 -31.57 6.19 31.33
CA SER A 16 -30.40 6.36 30.49
C SER A 16 -29.64 5.04 30.46
N VAL A 17 -29.90 4.24 29.44
CA VAL A 17 -29.05 3.12 29.06
C VAL A 17 -27.68 3.70 28.70
N TRP A 18 -26.74 3.63 29.64
CA TRP A 18 -25.32 3.84 29.37
C TRP A 18 -24.82 2.65 28.55
N LEU A 19 -25.06 2.68 27.23
CA LEU A 19 -24.28 1.91 26.29
C LEU A 19 -22.90 2.55 26.23
N ILE A 20 -22.00 2.11 27.12
CA ILE A 20 -20.56 2.38 26.96
C ILE A 20 -20.14 1.59 25.72
N SER A 21 -20.25 2.24 24.56
CA SER A 21 -19.71 1.72 23.32
C SER A 21 -18.20 1.66 23.46
N CYS A 22 -17.60 0.48 23.31
CA CYS A 22 -16.20 0.35 22.93
C CYS A 22 -15.93 1.25 21.71
N GLN A 23 -15.29 2.40 21.93
CA GLN A 23 -14.95 3.31 20.84
C GLN A 23 -13.51 3.02 20.40
N THR A 24 -13.37 2.25 19.33
CA THR A 24 -12.11 2.16 18.60
C THR A 24 -11.83 3.48 17.88
N VAL A 25 -10.60 3.98 17.98
CA VAL A 25 -10.09 5.15 17.28
C VAL A 25 -9.14 4.69 16.18
N THR A 26 -9.47 4.97 14.93
CA THR A 26 -8.59 4.71 13.79
C THR A 26 -7.74 5.94 13.50
N ILE A 27 -6.42 5.76 13.45
CA ILE A 27 -5.47 6.79 13.02
C ILE A 27 -4.80 6.40 11.71
N ASN A 28 -4.52 7.39 10.88
CA ASN A 28 -3.58 7.24 9.77
C ASN A 28 -2.21 7.69 10.26
N THR A 29 -1.21 6.84 10.10
CA THR A 29 0.16 7.10 10.52
C THR A 29 1.12 6.62 9.46
N ARG A 30 2.32 7.17 9.47
CA ARG A 30 3.37 6.84 8.53
C ARG A 30 4.49 6.12 9.26
N ILE A 31 4.84 4.95 8.78
CA ILE A 31 5.98 4.19 9.29
C ILE A 31 7.06 4.05 8.22
N LYS A 32 8.32 4.05 8.62
CA LYS A 32 9.43 3.69 7.74
C LYS A 32 9.64 2.18 7.81
N ARG A 33 9.67 1.53 6.65
CA ARG A 33 10.05 0.12 6.53
C ARG A 33 11.42 0.01 5.85
N PRO A 34 12.24 -0.97 6.26
CA PRO A 34 13.45 -1.32 5.52
C PRO A 34 13.09 -1.87 4.12
N SER A 35 14.06 -1.85 3.21
CA SER A 35 13.95 -2.53 1.93
C SER A 35 13.88 -4.05 2.10
N GLU A 36 13.29 -4.75 1.13
CA GLU A 36 13.25 -6.24 1.17
C GLU A 36 14.64 -6.87 1.03
N VAL A 37 15.54 -6.20 0.31
CA VAL A 37 16.94 -6.59 0.16
C VAL A 37 17.81 -5.65 0.98
N ASN A 38 18.78 -6.21 1.70
CA ASN A 38 19.82 -5.41 2.32
C ASN A 38 20.75 -4.83 1.24
N MET A 39 20.58 -3.53 0.98
CA MET A 39 21.35 -2.80 -0.02
C MET A 39 22.55 -2.06 0.57
N ASP A 40 22.83 -2.16 1.88
CA ASP A 40 23.90 -1.40 2.53
C ASP A 40 25.31 -1.73 1.99
N ARG A 41 25.48 -2.94 1.46
CA ARG A 41 26.71 -3.39 0.80
C ARG A 41 26.85 -2.93 -0.65
N PHE A 42 25.82 -2.31 -1.23
CA PHE A 42 25.79 -1.88 -2.63
C PHE A 42 25.57 -0.36 -2.70
N GLN A 43 26.51 0.37 -3.28
CA GLN A 43 26.45 1.83 -3.40
C GLN A 43 26.18 2.28 -4.83
N THR A 44 26.71 1.55 -5.82
CA THR A 44 26.55 1.87 -7.24
C THR A 44 25.66 0.86 -7.96
N VAL A 45 24.71 1.38 -8.73
CA VAL A 45 23.73 0.58 -9.45
C VAL A 45 23.79 0.91 -10.93
N ALA A 46 23.94 -0.09 -11.79
CA ALA A 46 23.67 0.04 -13.21
C ALA A 46 22.25 -0.45 -13.51
N LEU A 47 21.54 0.23 -14.40
CA LEU A 47 20.24 -0.21 -14.88
C LEU A 47 20.34 -0.45 -16.38
N LEU A 48 20.18 -1.70 -16.81
CA LEU A 48 20.09 -2.01 -18.23
C LEU A 48 18.73 -1.51 -18.76
N ASN A 49 18.70 -1.08 -20.02
CA ASN A 49 17.44 -0.69 -20.63
C ASN A 49 16.54 -1.92 -20.72
N ILE A 50 15.31 -1.80 -20.25
CA ILE A 50 14.30 -2.82 -20.45
C ILE A 50 13.86 -2.70 -21.92
N GLU A 51 14.18 -3.72 -22.74
CA GLU A 51 13.59 -4.10 -24.05
C GLU A 51 12.69 -3.03 -24.72
N ASN A 52 13.05 -2.34 -25.84
CA ASN A 52 12.34 -1.34 -26.70
C ASN A 52 11.92 0.09 -26.21
N ASP A 53 11.58 0.96 -27.18
CA ASP A 53 11.40 2.43 -27.00
C ASP A 53 10.21 2.84 -26.14
N GLN A 54 9.15 2.03 -26.10
CA GLN A 54 8.02 2.28 -25.18
C GLN A 54 8.40 2.00 -23.73
N GLU A 55 9.50 1.29 -23.52
CA GLU A 55 9.85 0.65 -22.26
C GLU A 55 10.98 1.39 -21.53
N ARG A 56 11.60 2.38 -22.21
CA ARG A 56 12.33 3.50 -21.56
C ARG A 56 11.49 4.18 -20.49
N PHE A 57 10.16 4.17 -20.61
CA PHE A 57 9.29 4.73 -19.57
C PHE A 57 9.43 3.97 -18.25
N LEU A 58 9.44 2.64 -18.27
CA LEU A 58 9.62 1.84 -17.04
C LEU A 58 11.02 2.05 -16.46
N THR A 59 12.06 2.00 -17.30
CA THR A 59 13.45 2.29 -16.91
C THR A 59 13.56 3.64 -16.20
N ASN A 60 13.03 4.70 -16.81
CA ASN A 60 13.05 6.06 -16.25
C ASN A 60 12.24 6.16 -14.94
N ARG A 61 11.13 5.40 -14.81
CA ARG A 61 10.33 5.38 -13.58
C ARG A 61 11.03 4.66 -12.44
N ILE A 62 11.72 3.55 -12.72
CA ILE A 62 12.56 2.86 -11.75
C ILE A 62 13.68 3.79 -11.31
N LEU A 63 14.42 4.37 -12.25
CA LEU A 63 15.51 5.30 -11.97
C LEU A 63 15.03 6.45 -11.08
N ALA A 64 13.94 7.12 -11.45
CA ALA A 64 13.40 8.24 -10.67
C ALA A 64 12.95 7.83 -9.26
N LYS A 65 12.35 6.63 -9.10
CA LYS A 65 11.84 6.15 -7.81
C LYS A 65 12.94 5.68 -6.88
N VAL A 66 13.89 4.90 -7.39
CA VAL A 66 14.98 4.35 -6.59
C VAL A 66 15.97 5.46 -6.22
N SER A 67 16.29 6.38 -7.15
CA SER A 67 17.21 7.50 -6.87
C SER A 67 16.68 8.51 -5.86
N SER A 68 15.35 8.66 -5.75
CA SER A 68 14.74 9.62 -4.80
C SER A 68 14.53 9.05 -3.40
N ALA A 69 14.59 7.72 -3.23
CA ALA A 69 14.23 7.03 -2.00
C ALA A 69 15.43 6.54 -1.17
N GLY A 70 16.65 6.55 -1.72
CA GLY A 70 17.81 5.96 -1.04
C GLY A 70 19.14 6.58 -1.43
N ASN A 71 20.21 6.03 -0.82
CA ASN A 71 21.59 6.46 -1.02
C ASN A 71 22.26 5.77 -2.23
N LEU A 72 21.48 5.11 -3.08
CA LEU A 72 22.00 4.39 -4.25
C LEU A 72 22.36 5.38 -5.35
N ARG A 73 23.59 5.26 -5.87
CA ARG A 73 24.06 6.08 -6.99
C ARG A 73 23.94 5.30 -8.29
N PHE A 74 23.07 5.76 -9.17
CA PHE A 74 22.96 5.19 -10.51
C PHE A 74 24.13 5.60 -11.39
N ILE A 75 24.67 4.64 -12.13
CA ILE A 75 25.62 4.91 -13.22
C ILE A 75 24.87 5.63 -14.36
N ASP A 76 25.56 6.55 -15.02
CA ASP A 76 25.02 7.28 -16.17
C ASP A 76 24.57 6.31 -17.27
N GLN A 77 23.32 6.50 -17.74
CA GLN A 77 22.71 5.60 -18.71
C GLN A 77 23.43 5.61 -20.07
N GLN A 78 24.03 6.74 -20.47
CA GLN A 78 24.80 6.82 -21.73
C GLN A 78 26.02 5.91 -21.64
N LYS A 79 26.75 5.98 -20.53
CA LYS A 79 27.90 5.10 -20.28
C LYS A 79 27.51 3.63 -20.26
N VAL A 80 26.38 3.28 -19.64
CA VAL A 80 25.87 1.90 -19.63
C VAL A 80 25.57 1.43 -21.05
N ASN A 81 24.89 2.25 -21.86
CA ASN A 81 24.54 1.91 -23.24
C ASN A 81 25.78 1.73 -24.13
N GLU A 82 26.80 2.58 -24.00
CA GLU A 82 28.07 2.46 -24.75
C GLU A 82 28.75 1.11 -24.49
N VAL A 83 28.74 0.63 -23.24
CA VAL A 83 29.32 -0.67 -22.87
C VAL A 83 28.47 -1.84 -23.40
N ILE A 84 27.14 -1.70 -23.36
CA ILE A 84 26.23 -2.71 -23.93
C ILE A 84 26.45 -2.85 -25.44
N GLU A 85 26.53 -1.74 -26.17
CA GLU A 85 26.75 -1.75 -27.62
C GLU A 85 28.06 -2.47 -27.97
N TYR A 86 29.14 -2.20 -27.23
CA TYR A 86 30.41 -2.92 -27.39
C TYR A 86 30.32 -4.43 -27.10
N GLN A 87 29.53 -4.84 -26.10
CA GLN A 87 29.36 -6.26 -25.71
C GLN A 87 28.45 -7.05 -26.65
N LEU A 88 27.39 -6.44 -27.17
CA LEU A 88 26.50 -7.08 -28.13
C LEU A 88 27.22 -7.43 -29.44
N GLU A 89 28.24 -6.66 -29.83
CA GLU A 89 29.13 -6.98 -30.97
C GLU A 89 30.01 -8.22 -30.72
N THR A 90 30.17 -8.64 -29.46
CA THR A 90 31.03 -9.76 -29.04
C THR A 90 30.27 -11.07 -28.77
N ASP A 91 29.02 -11.18 -29.25
CA ASP A 91 28.15 -12.37 -29.16
C ASP A 91 27.72 -12.75 -27.72
N SER A 92 27.82 -11.82 -26.76
CA SER A 92 27.32 -12.02 -25.39
C SER A 92 25.88 -11.51 -25.24
N ASP A 93 25.02 -12.30 -24.61
CA ASP A 93 23.67 -11.86 -24.22
C ASP A 93 23.80 -10.88 -23.05
N ALA A 94 23.78 -9.58 -23.37
CA ALA A 94 23.88 -8.48 -22.40
C ALA A 94 22.83 -8.57 -21.27
N TYR A 95 21.71 -9.25 -21.50
CA TYR A 95 20.61 -9.38 -20.54
C TYR A 95 20.65 -10.71 -19.77
N SER A 96 21.61 -11.59 -20.05
CA SER A 96 21.91 -12.76 -19.22
C SER A 96 22.56 -12.36 -17.88
N ALA A 97 22.60 -13.28 -16.92
CA ALA A 97 23.27 -13.03 -15.64
C ALA A 97 24.76 -12.75 -15.83
N GLU A 98 25.40 -13.52 -16.71
CA GLU A 98 26.82 -13.39 -17.05
C GLU A 98 27.11 -12.08 -17.78
N GLY A 99 26.32 -11.74 -18.81
CA GLY A 99 26.49 -10.50 -19.57
C GLY A 99 26.25 -9.27 -18.72
N ALA A 100 25.18 -9.25 -17.93
CA ALA A 100 24.90 -8.15 -17.01
C ALA A 100 25.99 -7.98 -15.95
N SER A 101 26.53 -9.09 -15.42
CA SER A 101 27.66 -9.07 -14.48
C SER A 101 28.90 -8.39 -15.09
N GLN A 102 29.28 -8.80 -16.31
CA GLN A 102 30.41 -8.22 -17.03
C GLN A 102 30.21 -6.74 -17.33
N ILE A 103 29.00 -6.34 -17.77
CA ILE A 103 28.67 -4.93 -17.98
C ILE A 103 28.81 -4.16 -16.67
N GLY A 104 28.33 -4.71 -15.56
CA GLY A 104 28.47 -4.17 -14.22
C GLY A 104 29.92 -3.89 -13.84
N GLU A 105 30.82 -4.87 -14.05
CA GLU A 105 32.25 -4.71 -13.80
C GLU A 105 32.86 -3.58 -14.64
N LEU A 106 32.56 -3.56 -15.95
CA LEU A 106 33.08 -2.57 -16.89
C LEU A 106 32.65 -1.15 -16.51
N VAL A 107 31.40 -0.97 -16.09
CA VAL A 107 30.89 0.34 -15.69
C VAL A 107 31.22 0.71 -14.24
N ARG A 108 31.75 -0.24 -13.45
CA ARG A 108 32.04 -0.16 -12.00
C ARG A 108 30.78 0.03 -11.15
N ALA A 109 29.74 -0.73 -11.47
CA ALA A 109 28.58 -0.89 -10.60
C ALA A 109 28.81 -2.04 -9.61
N ASP A 110 28.25 -1.95 -8.42
CA ASP A 110 28.24 -3.06 -7.46
C ASP A 110 27.14 -4.07 -7.82
N VAL A 111 26.02 -3.56 -8.33
CA VAL A 111 24.87 -4.36 -8.78
C VAL A 111 24.28 -3.82 -10.08
N VAL A 112 23.68 -4.73 -10.84
CA VAL A 112 23.05 -4.47 -12.12
C VAL A 112 21.59 -4.89 -12.06
N ILE A 113 20.70 -3.98 -12.42
CA ILE A 113 19.27 -4.26 -12.59
C ILE A 113 19.03 -4.59 -14.05
N VAL A 114 18.49 -5.79 -14.28
CA VAL A 114 18.04 -6.26 -15.58
C VAL A 114 16.53 -6.40 -15.54
N GLY A 115 15.84 -5.90 -16.57
CA GLY A 115 14.41 -6.08 -16.71
C GLY A 115 14.05 -6.71 -18.03
N LYS A 116 13.13 -7.68 -17.98
CA LYS A 116 12.57 -8.35 -19.15
C LYS A 116 11.06 -8.25 -19.13
N ILE A 117 10.48 -7.82 -20.24
CA ILE A 117 9.03 -7.83 -20.41
C ILE A 117 8.64 -9.19 -20.97
N THR A 118 7.83 -9.91 -20.22
CA THR A 118 7.38 -11.25 -20.60
C THR A 118 6.02 -11.21 -21.29
N GLU A 119 5.21 -10.19 -21.02
CA GLU A 119 3.93 -9.96 -21.68
C GLU A 119 3.60 -8.47 -21.71
N ASN A 120 3.08 -7.98 -22.82
CA ASN A 120 2.61 -6.60 -22.97
C ASN A 120 1.37 -6.58 -23.87
N THR A 121 0.19 -6.78 -23.27
CA THR A 121 -1.07 -6.96 -23.98
C THR A 121 -1.91 -5.69 -23.88
N TRP A 122 -2.31 -5.15 -25.04
CA TRP A 122 -3.12 -3.94 -25.18
C TRP A 122 -4.45 -4.33 -25.82
N ASN A 123 -5.56 -4.07 -25.14
CA ASN A 123 -6.88 -4.42 -25.62
C ASN A 123 -7.77 -3.18 -25.74
N ASP A 124 -8.36 -3.00 -26.92
CA ASP A 124 -9.25 -1.89 -27.29
C ASP A 124 -10.53 -2.41 -27.98
N GLN A 125 -11.20 -3.41 -27.39
CA GLN A 125 -12.23 -4.15 -28.14
C GLN A 125 -13.54 -4.48 -27.42
N GLU A 126 -13.76 -4.10 -26.16
CA GLU A 126 -15.05 -4.40 -25.54
C GLU A 126 -16.09 -3.32 -25.90
N VAL A 127 -16.89 -3.60 -26.93
CA VAL A 127 -18.06 -2.80 -27.31
C VAL A 127 -19.25 -3.25 -26.48
N ILE A 128 -19.63 -2.48 -25.46
CA ILE A 128 -20.78 -2.76 -24.61
C ILE A 128 -21.99 -2.05 -25.21
N GLN A 129 -23.01 -2.83 -25.60
CA GLN A 129 -24.29 -2.30 -26.01
C GLN A 129 -25.12 -1.96 -24.76
N HIS A 130 -25.53 -0.70 -24.65
CA HIS A 130 -26.49 -0.24 -23.65
C HIS A 130 -27.75 0.23 -24.35
N GLU A 131 -28.86 -0.44 -24.08
CA GLU A 131 -30.17 0.03 -24.46
C GLU A 131 -30.66 1.00 -23.38
N ASP A 132 -31.10 2.19 -23.76
CA ASP A 132 -31.75 3.13 -22.84
C ASP A 132 -33.27 2.99 -22.94
N PRO A 133 -33.91 2.23 -22.03
CA PRO A 133 -35.35 2.05 -22.03
C PRO A 133 -36.12 3.28 -21.53
N TYR A 134 -35.46 4.37 -21.16
CA TYR A 134 -36.11 5.63 -20.78
C TYR A 134 -36.06 6.68 -21.90
N ALA A 135 -35.28 6.44 -22.96
CA ALA A 135 -35.25 7.31 -24.12
C ALA A 135 -36.60 7.40 -24.86
N PHE A 136 -37.47 6.39 -24.71
CA PHE A 136 -38.86 6.42 -25.19
C PHE A 136 -39.69 7.56 -24.59
N LEU A 137 -39.40 7.97 -23.34
CA LEU A 137 -40.22 8.96 -22.63
C LEU A 137 -40.04 10.39 -23.15
N ASN A 138 -38.90 10.69 -23.79
CA ASN A 138 -38.61 12.00 -24.36
C ASN A 138 -39.03 12.12 -25.83
N GLN A 139 -39.32 11.01 -26.52
CA GLN A 139 -39.94 10.97 -27.84
C GLN A 139 -41.43 10.60 -27.70
N GLN A 140 -42.22 11.56 -27.24
CA GLN A 140 -43.71 11.58 -27.26
C GLN A 140 -44.42 10.21 -27.36
N ASN A 141 -44.53 9.46 -26.25
CA ASN A 141 -45.52 8.38 -26.04
C ASN A 141 -45.83 7.49 -27.27
N ASP A 142 -44.84 7.14 -28.07
CA ASP A 142 -45.01 6.21 -29.19
C ASP A 142 -44.84 4.78 -28.67
N PRO A 143 -45.91 3.97 -28.63
CA PRO A 143 -45.83 2.59 -28.15
C PRO A 143 -45.01 1.67 -29.06
N ASP A 144 -44.67 2.09 -30.28
CA ASP A 144 -43.90 1.32 -31.27
C ASP A 144 -42.45 1.81 -31.43
N ALA A 145 -41.98 2.77 -30.61
CA ALA A 145 -40.62 3.27 -30.71
C ALA A 145 -39.57 2.18 -30.39
N GLU A 146 -38.50 2.12 -31.18
CA GLU A 146 -37.36 1.22 -30.96
C GLU A 146 -36.38 1.77 -29.89
N PRO A 147 -35.77 0.92 -29.05
CA PRO A 147 -34.85 1.36 -28.00
C PRO A 147 -33.65 2.10 -28.60
N ILE A 148 -33.27 3.22 -27.97
CA ILE A 148 -32.04 3.91 -28.35
C ILE A 148 -30.85 3.08 -27.85
N VAL A 149 -30.02 2.66 -28.79
CA VAL A 149 -28.82 1.86 -28.53
C VAL A 149 -27.58 2.76 -28.47
N TYR A 150 -26.87 2.69 -27.36
CA TYR A 150 -25.56 3.30 -27.16
C TYR A 150 -24.47 2.24 -27.15
N TYR A 151 -23.33 2.55 -27.77
CA TYR A 151 -22.13 1.73 -27.71
C TYR A 151 -21.10 2.39 -26.80
N GLY A 152 -20.59 1.63 -25.84
CA GLY A 152 -19.43 1.98 -25.02
C GLY A 152 -18.21 1.17 -25.45
N ARG A 153 -17.00 1.75 -25.40
CA ARG A 153 -15.75 1.00 -25.61
C ARG A 153 -14.94 0.98 -24.34
N LYS A 154 -14.45 -0.19 -23.94
CA LYS A 154 -13.52 -0.36 -22.81
C LYS A 154 -12.12 -0.71 -23.32
N GLY A 155 -11.13 0.01 -22.79
CA GLY A 155 -9.71 -0.24 -23.01
C GLY A 155 -9.02 -0.83 -21.79
N SER A 156 -8.09 -1.75 -22.00
CA SER A 156 -7.25 -2.34 -20.95
C SER A 156 -5.81 -2.62 -21.41
N VAL A 157 -4.89 -2.63 -20.44
CA VAL A 157 -3.48 -2.96 -20.62
C VAL A 157 -3.07 -3.95 -19.53
N SER A 158 -2.39 -5.03 -19.94
CA SER A 158 -1.75 -6.02 -19.07
C SER A 158 -0.24 -6.02 -19.33
N LEU A 159 0.56 -5.92 -18.28
CA LEU A 159 2.01 -5.83 -18.37
C LEU A 159 2.66 -6.79 -17.36
N ASN A 160 3.42 -7.75 -17.89
CA ASN A 160 4.24 -8.66 -17.10
C ASN A 160 5.72 -8.34 -17.27
N VAL A 161 6.41 -8.15 -16.14
CA VAL A 161 7.83 -7.77 -16.10
C VAL A 161 8.56 -8.60 -15.07
N SER A 162 9.68 -9.19 -15.46
CA SER A 162 10.65 -9.77 -14.54
C SER A 162 11.78 -8.77 -14.31
N LEU A 163 12.03 -8.38 -13.07
CA LEU A 163 13.16 -7.55 -12.68
C LEU A 163 14.13 -8.37 -11.83
N THR A 164 15.40 -8.39 -12.24
CA THR A 164 16.46 -9.16 -11.61
C THR A 164 17.57 -8.22 -11.17
N LEU A 165 18.02 -8.36 -9.93
CA LEU A 165 19.20 -7.68 -9.39
C LEU A 165 20.36 -8.67 -9.36
N ILE A 166 21.44 -8.36 -10.05
CA ILE A 166 22.60 -9.23 -10.22
C ILE A 166 23.82 -8.52 -9.64
N GLU A 167 24.61 -9.20 -8.83
CA GLU A 167 25.88 -8.68 -8.32
C GLU A 167 26.94 -8.66 -9.43
N ALA A 168 27.61 -7.52 -9.57
CA ALA A 168 28.68 -7.37 -10.54
C ALA A 168 29.90 -8.23 -10.15
N GLY A 169 30.47 -8.90 -11.15
CA GLY A 169 31.67 -9.74 -11.05
C GLY A 169 31.44 -11.17 -10.56
N SER A 170 30.47 -11.41 -9.68
CA SER A 170 30.07 -12.78 -9.33
C SER A 170 28.99 -13.33 -10.26
N GLY A 171 28.15 -12.47 -10.84
CA GLY A 171 26.95 -12.87 -11.57
C GLY A 171 25.86 -13.47 -10.69
N GLN A 172 26.00 -13.41 -9.36
CA GLN A 172 25.01 -13.94 -8.45
C GLN A 172 23.72 -13.12 -8.51
N ILE A 173 22.60 -13.81 -8.70
CA ILE A 173 21.27 -13.20 -8.57
C ILE A 173 21.02 -12.90 -7.10
N VAL A 174 20.91 -11.61 -6.77
CA VAL A 174 20.58 -11.11 -5.44
C VAL A 174 19.09 -11.24 -5.18
N VAL A 175 18.27 -10.85 -6.15
CA VAL A 175 16.81 -11.00 -6.09
C VAL A 175 16.24 -11.03 -7.51
N GLN A 176 15.17 -11.81 -7.69
CA GLN A 176 14.35 -11.80 -8.89
C GLN A 176 12.89 -11.61 -8.50
N LYS A 177 12.17 -10.72 -9.19
CA LYS A 177 10.76 -10.41 -8.93
C LYS A 177 9.99 -10.35 -10.23
N ASP A 178 8.90 -11.10 -10.29
CA ASP A 178 7.93 -11.05 -11.36
C ASP A 178 6.74 -10.18 -10.96
N TYR A 179 6.39 -9.25 -11.82
CA TYR A 179 5.28 -8.33 -11.65
C TYR A 179 4.25 -8.56 -12.74
N ASN A 180 2.98 -8.63 -12.35
CA ASN A 180 1.84 -8.60 -13.25
C ASN A 180 0.98 -7.40 -12.86
N GLU A 181 0.85 -6.43 -13.78
CA GLU A 181 0.02 -5.25 -13.60
C GLU A 181 -1.03 -5.14 -14.69
N TYR A 182 -2.25 -4.89 -14.24
CA TYR A 182 -3.40 -4.65 -15.10
C TYR A 182 -4.02 -3.29 -14.82
N ALA A 183 -4.36 -2.58 -15.89
CA ALA A 183 -5.13 -1.34 -15.84
C ALA A 183 -6.17 -1.34 -16.94
N ASP A 184 -7.43 -1.21 -16.55
CA ASP A 184 -8.50 -0.67 -17.39
C ASP A 184 -8.84 0.74 -16.88
N SER A 185 -9.56 1.54 -17.67
CA SER A 185 -10.29 2.73 -17.16
C SER A 185 -10.91 3.60 -18.27
N VAL A 186 -10.69 3.35 -19.55
CA VAL A 186 -11.20 4.29 -20.55
C VAL A 186 -12.52 3.76 -21.12
N TYR A 187 -13.60 4.47 -20.81
CA TYR A 187 -14.94 4.24 -21.35
C TYR A 187 -15.26 5.34 -22.35
N GLY A 188 -15.15 5.04 -23.64
CA GLY A 188 -15.61 5.94 -24.71
C GLY A 188 -17.09 5.69 -24.95
N LYS A 189 -17.94 6.71 -24.80
CA LYS A 189 -19.34 6.66 -25.24
C LYS A 189 -19.45 7.16 -26.67
N ALA A 190 -20.19 6.44 -27.51
CA ALA A 190 -20.69 7.00 -28.75
C ALA A 190 -21.51 8.27 -28.46
N GLN A 191 -21.24 9.35 -29.19
CA GLN A 191 -22.00 10.60 -29.04
C GLN A 191 -23.38 10.47 -29.69
N ASP A 192 -23.44 9.75 -30.81
CA ASP A 192 -24.66 9.50 -31.56
C ASP A 192 -25.15 8.06 -31.35
N PRO A 193 -26.45 7.84 -31.13
CA PRO A 193 -27.04 6.51 -31.11
C PRO A 193 -26.69 5.68 -32.35
N GLY A 194 -26.41 4.39 -32.16
CA GLY A 194 -26.05 3.49 -33.26
C GLY A 194 -24.63 3.64 -33.81
N SER A 195 -23.85 4.64 -33.38
CA SER A 195 -22.46 4.85 -33.82
C SER A 195 -21.44 4.17 -32.91
N LEU A 196 -20.27 3.80 -33.45
CA LEU A 196 -19.18 3.24 -32.65
C LEU A 196 -18.33 4.37 -32.04
N PRO A 197 -17.93 4.27 -30.75
CA PRO A 197 -17.04 5.25 -30.13
C PRO A 197 -15.64 5.26 -30.78
N GLU A 198 -14.91 6.37 -30.62
CA GLU A 198 -13.53 6.52 -31.07
C GLU A 198 -12.57 5.54 -30.36
N ARG A 199 -11.40 5.29 -30.96
CA ARG A 199 -10.36 4.45 -30.34
C ARG A 199 -9.80 5.13 -29.10
N LEU A 200 -9.48 4.33 -28.10
CA LEU A 200 -9.02 4.84 -26.82
C LEU A 200 -7.51 5.06 -26.85
N ASP A 201 -7.04 6.17 -26.30
CA ASP A 201 -5.62 6.32 -25.95
C ASP A 201 -5.34 5.47 -24.69
N LEU A 202 -4.66 4.34 -24.90
CA LEU A 202 -4.31 3.39 -23.84
C LEU A 202 -2.97 3.73 -23.15
N LEU A 203 -2.19 4.67 -23.67
CA LEU A 203 -0.88 5.04 -23.11
C LEU A 203 -0.94 5.43 -21.62
N PRO A 204 -1.98 6.15 -21.12
CA PRO A 204 -2.13 6.42 -19.69
C PRO A 204 -2.29 5.15 -18.83
N LEU A 205 -2.90 4.09 -19.37
CA LEU A 205 -3.06 2.80 -18.67
C LEU A 205 -1.71 2.09 -18.56
N TYR A 206 -0.96 2.03 -19.65
CA TYR A 206 0.41 1.48 -19.66
C TYR A 206 1.32 2.23 -18.66
N LYS A 207 1.33 3.57 -18.72
CA LYS A 207 2.11 4.40 -17.78
C LYS A 207 1.72 4.13 -16.31
N ARG A 208 0.44 3.84 -16.03
CA ARG A 208 -0.04 3.46 -14.70
C ARG A 208 0.52 2.11 -14.27
N CYS A 209 0.53 1.11 -15.15
CA CYS A 209 1.16 -0.19 -14.88
C CYS A 209 2.65 -0.01 -14.57
N CYS A 210 3.42 0.67 -15.42
CA CYS A 210 4.85 0.93 -15.17
C CYS A 210 5.09 1.65 -13.85
N GLN A 211 4.24 2.62 -13.49
CA GLN A 211 4.35 3.34 -12.22
C GLN A 211 4.13 2.42 -11.01
N ARG A 212 3.19 1.47 -11.09
CA ARG A 212 2.95 0.49 -10.02
C ARG A 212 4.11 -0.50 -9.90
N ILE A 213 4.63 -1.00 -11.02
CA ILE A 213 5.82 -1.87 -11.04
C ILE A 213 7.01 -1.16 -10.41
N ALA A 214 7.33 0.06 -10.86
CA ALA A 214 8.43 0.85 -10.31
C ALA A 214 8.26 1.13 -8.81
N ASN A 215 7.03 1.43 -8.35
CA ASN A 215 6.76 1.60 -6.92
C ASN A 215 6.96 0.31 -6.12
N LYS A 216 6.53 -0.84 -6.65
CA LYS A 216 6.72 -2.14 -5.99
C LYS A 216 8.20 -2.50 -5.93
N PHE A 217 8.92 -2.35 -7.04
CA PHE A 217 10.36 -2.66 -7.10
C PHE A 217 11.18 -1.71 -6.22
N ALA A 218 10.84 -0.43 -6.14
CA ALA A 218 11.52 0.50 -5.24
C ALA A 218 11.50 0.03 -3.77
N LYS A 219 10.41 -0.59 -3.31
CA LYS A 219 10.34 -1.17 -1.95
C LYS A 219 11.31 -2.35 -1.74
N VAL A 220 11.69 -3.03 -2.82
CA VAL A 220 12.65 -4.14 -2.77
C VAL A 220 14.05 -3.61 -2.48
N VAL A 221 14.42 -2.47 -3.06
CA VAL A 221 15.80 -1.94 -3.06
C VAL A 221 15.99 -0.65 -2.27
N THR A 222 14.93 -0.03 -1.76
CA THR A 222 15.02 1.20 -0.94
C THR A 222 14.09 1.16 0.25
N PRO A 223 14.50 1.73 1.40
CA PRO A 223 13.59 1.98 2.51
C PRO A 223 12.41 2.83 2.03
N TYR A 224 11.21 2.55 2.54
CA TYR A 224 10.00 3.22 2.08
C TYR A 224 9.09 3.61 3.24
N GLU A 225 8.32 4.67 3.00
CA GLU A 225 7.28 5.11 3.91
C GLU A 225 5.96 4.42 3.54
N GLU A 226 5.33 3.79 4.52
CA GLU A 226 4.00 3.20 4.38
C GLU A 226 3.00 3.96 5.26
N ASN A 227 1.89 4.36 4.65
CA ASN A 227 0.76 4.90 5.39
C ASN A 227 -0.12 3.74 5.87
N LEU A 228 -0.24 3.59 7.18
CA LEU A 228 -1.04 2.56 7.81
C LEU A 228 -2.24 3.15 8.52
N ARG A 229 -3.35 2.40 8.47
CA ARG A 229 -4.46 2.58 9.40
C ARG A 229 -4.20 1.74 10.62
N VAL A 230 -4.15 2.39 11.78
CA VAL A 230 -3.96 1.73 13.07
C VAL A 230 -5.17 1.98 13.94
N ASN A 231 -5.67 0.91 14.56
CA ASN A 231 -6.79 0.96 15.47
C ASN A 231 -6.28 0.93 16.90
N LEU A 232 -6.59 1.97 17.66
CA LEU A 232 -6.34 2.11 19.09
C LEU A 232 -7.69 2.09 19.81
N GLU A 233 -7.74 1.67 21.06
CA GLU A 233 -8.96 1.69 21.87
C GLU A 233 -9.03 3.01 22.63
N ARG A 234 -10.21 3.65 22.68
CA ARG A 234 -10.37 4.86 23.47
C ARG A 234 -10.25 4.54 24.96
N VAL A 235 -9.43 5.33 25.65
CA VAL A 235 -9.28 5.28 27.11
C VAL A 235 -9.63 6.66 27.67
N ASP A 236 -10.45 6.69 28.72
CA ASP A 236 -10.79 7.93 29.43
C ASP A 236 -9.63 8.37 30.32
N HIS A 237 -8.62 9.01 29.72
CA HIS A 237 -7.45 9.54 30.39
C HIS A 237 -7.01 10.86 29.72
N PRO A 238 -6.61 11.90 30.48
CA PRO A 238 -6.26 13.21 29.92
C PRO A 238 -5.12 13.14 28.88
N ASP A 239 -4.15 12.25 29.07
CA ASP A 239 -3.03 12.08 28.13
C ASP A 239 -3.32 11.19 26.91
N PHE A 240 -4.53 10.64 26.77
CA PHE A 240 -4.85 9.76 25.64
C PHE A 240 -4.69 10.46 24.28
N GLU A 241 -5.19 11.69 24.15
CA GLU A 241 -5.06 12.48 22.92
C GLU A 241 -3.60 12.85 22.62
N ARG A 242 -2.76 13.00 23.66
CA ARG A 242 -1.32 13.22 23.51
C ARG A 242 -0.64 11.98 22.91
N GLY A 243 -0.98 10.79 23.41
CA GLY A 243 -0.52 9.53 22.84
C GLY A 243 -0.94 9.35 21.38
N LEU A 244 -2.21 9.66 21.06
CA LEU A 244 -2.72 9.65 19.68
C LEU A 244 -1.97 10.62 18.76
N ALA A 245 -1.62 11.81 19.24
CA ALA A 245 -0.89 12.79 18.44
C ALA A 245 0.52 12.29 18.07
N PHE A 246 1.24 11.67 19.01
CA PHE A 246 2.52 11.04 18.72
C PHE A 246 2.38 9.88 17.73
N ALA A 247 1.39 9.01 17.94
CA ALA A 247 1.12 7.88 17.06
C ALA A 247 0.76 8.31 15.63
N LYS A 248 -0.07 9.35 15.45
CA LYS A 248 -0.43 9.92 14.13
C LYS A 248 0.79 10.44 13.36
N ASN A 249 1.76 11.00 14.08
CA ASN A 249 3.00 11.51 13.50
C ASN A 249 4.09 10.44 13.33
N GLY A 250 3.80 9.19 13.68
CA GLY A 250 4.74 8.07 13.58
C GLY A 250 5.82 8.03 14.68
N SER A 251 5.72 8.87 15.71
CA SER A 251 6.63 8.86 16.88
C SER A 251 6.17 7.80 17.88
N TRP A 252 6.36 6.54 17.51
CA TRP A 252 5.85 5.39 18.26
C TRP A 252 6.56 5.20 19.61
N ASP A 253 7.85 5.52 19.71
CA ASP A 253 8.63 5.63 20.94
C ASP A 253 7.94 6.54 21.98
N LYS A 254 7.53 7.74 21.56
CA LYS A 254 6.84 8.72 22.42
C LYS A 254 5.43 8.28 22.73
N ALA A 255 4.72 7.70 21.75
CA ALA A 255 3.38 7.16 21.96
C ALA A 255 3.41 6.02 22.99
N ALA A 256 4.38 5.11 22.90
CA ALA A 256 4.57 3.99 23.83
C ALA A 256 4.81 4.49 25.25
N ASN A 257 5.65 5.53 25.42
CA ASN A 257 5.86 6.15 26.73
C ASN A 257 4.56 6.71 27.33
N VAL A 258 3.76 7.43 26.55
CA VAL A 258 2.47 7.97 27.03
C VAL A 258 1.47 6.85 27.35
N PHE A 259 1.37 5.82 26.50
CA PHE A 259 0.45 4.71 26.76
C PHE A 259 0.88 3.83 27.92
N ARG A 260 2.19 3.71 28.20
CA ARG A 260 2.71 3.09 29.42
C ARG A 260 2.22 3.82 30.66
N GLU A 261 2.32 5.15 30.69
CA GLU A 261 1.82 5.97 31.82
C GLU A 261 0.30 5.76 32.04
N ILE A 262 -0.48 5.72 30.95
CA ILE A 262 -1.92 5.45 31.01
C ILE A 262 -2.21 4.04 31.54
N GLN A 263 -1.44 3.05 31.09
CA GLN A 263 -1.55 1.66 31.52
C GLN A 263 -1.19 1.50 33.01
N GLU A 264 -0.14 2.18 33.47
CA GLU A 264 0.25 2.23 34.88
C GLU A 264 -0.85 2.88 35.73
N TYR A 265 -1.43 4.00 35.27
CA TYR A 265 -2.58 4.63 35.93
C TYR A 265 -3.78 3.67 36.03
N ALA A 266 -4.11 2.98 34.94
CA ALA A 266 -5.21 2.01 34.91
C ALA A 266 -5.00 0.85 35.90
N ASN A 267 -3.75 0.38 36.06
CA ASN A 267 -3.41 -0.64 37.06
C ASN A 267 -3.60 -0.16 38.50
N HIS A 268 -3.17 1.06 38.82
CA HIS A 268 -3.33 1.61 40.17
C HIS A 268 -4.81 1.92 40.51
N ASN A 269 -5.64 2.12 39.49
CA ASN A 269 -7.04 2.51 39.62
C ASN A 269 -8.03 1.44 39.09
N GLN A 270 -7.65 0.16 39.10
CA GLN A 270 -8.46 -0.93 38.54
C GLN A 270 -9.90 -0.99 39.09
N GLY A 271 -10.09 -0.66 40.38
CA GLY A 271 -11.41 -0.60 41.01
C GLY A 271 -12.32 0.54 40.52
N VAL A 272 -11.77 1.53 39.80
CA VAL A 272 -12.47 2.72 39.30
C VAL A 272 -12.65 2.65 37.77
N MET A 273 -11.64 2.18 37.03
CA MET A 273 -11.65 2.15 35.56
C MET A 273 -12.39 0.95 34.97
N GLY A 274 -12.56 -0.13 35.73
CA GLY A 274 -13.12 -1.39 35.23
C GLY A 274 -12.13 -2.19 34.37
N THR A 275 -12.38 -3.50 34.25
CA THR A 275 -11.48 -4.45 33.56
C THR A 275 -11.28 -4.12 32.09
N GLU A 276 -12.32 -3.60 31.43
CA GLU A 276 -12.28 -3.25 30.01
C GLU A 276 -11.37 -2.05 29.72
N ALA A 277 -11.42 -0.98 30.51
CA ALA A 277 -10.56 0.19 30.29
C ALA A 277 -9.09 -0.15 30.54
N ALA A 278 -8.81 -0.99 31.54
CA ALA A 278 -7.46 -1.52 31.79
C ALA A 278 -6.97 -2.33 30.58
N ALA A 279 -7.79 -3.24 30.04
CA ALA A 279 -7.45 -4.00 28.85
C ALA A 279 -7.18 -3.10 27.63
N SER A 280 -7.97 -2.05 27.43
CA SER A 280 -7.74 -1.05 26.36
C SER A 280 -6.41 -0.30 26.52
N ALA A 281 -6.00 0.03 27.76
CA ALA A 281 -4.72 0.67 28.03
C ALA A 281 -3.54 -0.26 27.72
N TYR A 282 -3.62 -1.53 28.13
CA TYR A 282 -2.64 -2.56 27.75
C TYR A 282 -2.55 -2.73 26.23
N TYR A 283 -3.70 -2.79 25.56
CA TYR A 283 -3.76 -2.93 24.11
C TYR A 283 -3.06 -1.77 23.40
N ASN A 284 -3.36 -0.52 23.77
CA ASN A 284 -2.73 0.65 23.15
C ASN A 284 -1.22 0.69 23.36
N TYR A 285 -0.76 0.30 24.55
CA TYR A 285 0.66 0.23 24.84
C TYR A 285 1.35 -0.86 24.01
N GLY A 286 0.76 -2.05 23.94
CA GLY A 286 1.25 -3.15 23.10
C GLY A 286 1.32 -2.77 21.61
N VAL A 287 0.29 -2.09 21.09
CA VAL A 287 0.28 -1.58 19.71
C VAL A 287 1.41 -0.58 19.48
N ALA A 288 1.64 0.35 20.40
CA ALA A 288 2.70 1.33 20.25
C ALA A 288 4.10 0.69 20.26
N LEU A 289 4.33 -0.29 21.15
CA LEU A 289 5.58 -1.06 21.18
C LEU A 289 5.82 -1.83 19.87
N GLN A 290 4.77 -2.40 19.27
CA GLN A 290 4.89 -3.11 18.00
C GLN A 290 5.41 -2.19 16.89
N TYR A 291 4.89 -0.97 16.81
CA TYR A 291 5.33 -0.02 15.77
C TYR A 291 6.64 0.70 16.12
N ASP A 292 7.05 0.68 17.38
CA ASP A 292 8.40 1.08 17.81
C ASP A 292 9.45 -0.02 17.51
N GLY A 293 9.00 -1.26 17.28
CA GLY A 293 9.85 -2.40 16.92
C GLY A 293 10.19 -3.34 18.08
N ASP A 294 9.71 -3.07 19.30
CA ASP A 294 9.83 -3.98 20.44
C ASP A 294 8.71 -5.03 20.39
N TYR A 295 8.83 -5.95 19.44
CA TYR A 295 7.82 -6.99 19.19
C TYR A 295 7.64 -7.94 20.38
N ASP A 296 8.69 -8.19 21.16
CA ASP A 296 8.61 -9.07 22.32
C ASP A 296 7.81 -8.44 23.45
N ALA A 297 8.05 -7.16 23.75
CA ALA A 297 7.22 -6.44 24.71
C ALA A 297 5.79 -6.25 24.21
N ALA A 298 5.63 -5.92 22.92
CA ALA A 298 4.33 -5.76 22.30
C ALA A 298 3.45 -7.00 22.48
N LEU A 299 3.96 -8.19 22.14
CA LEU A 299 3.22 -9.45 22.29
C LEU A 299 2.82 -9.70 23.74
N ARG A 300 3.72 -9.51 24.71
CA ARG A 300 3.40 -9.67 26.14
C ARG A 300 2.21 -8.80 26.57
N TYR A 301 2.21 -7.52 26.19
CA TYR A 301 1.16 -6.60 26.61
C TYR A 301 -0.14 -6.77 25.83
N LEU A 302 -0.07 -7.18 24.56
CA LEU A 302 -1.25 -7.55 23.78
C LEU A 302 -1.91 -8.82 24.32
N ASP A 303 -1.12 -9.81 24.74
CA ASP A 303 -1.63 -11.03 25.38
C ASP A 303 -2.32 -10.69 26.71
N ILE A 304 -1.72 -9.85 27.56
CA ILE A 304 -2.38 -9.36 28.79
C ILE A 304 -3.71 -8.65 28.48
N ALA A 305 -3.74 -7.81 27.44
CA ALA A 305 -4.97 -7.13 27.02
C ALA A 305 -6.05 -8.14 26.56
N TYR A 306 -5.66 -9.17 25.82
CA TYR A 306 -6.55 -10.21 25.33
C TYR A 306 -7.08 -11.10 26.45
N GLU A 307 -6.24 -11.48 27.41
CA GLU A 307 -6.65 -12.25 28.59
C GLU A 307 -7.64 -11.46 29.46
N ALA A 308 -7.43 -10.14 29.61
CA ALA A 308 -8.30 -9.28 30.39
C ALA A 308 -9.64 -8.99 29.68
N ASN A 309 -9.64 -8.87 28.35
CA ASN A 309 -10.84 -8.63 27.55
C ASN A 309 -10.70 -9.28 26.15
N PRO A 310 -11.18 -10.54 25.99
CA PRO A 310 -11.03 -11.28 24.74
C PRO A 310 -11.81 -10.64 23.58
N LYS A 311 -11.14 -9.79 22.80
CA LYS A 311 -11.67 -9.17 21.58
C LYS A 311 -11.00 -9.76 20.35
N LYS A 312 -11.79 -10.01 19.30
CA LYS A 312 -11.27 -10.44 17.98
C LYS A 312 -10.22 -9.45 17.43
N ALA A 313 -10.40 -8.15 17.70
CA ALA A 313 -9.45 -7.12 17.29
C ALA A 313 -8.06 -7.32 17.92
N TYR A 314 -8.01 -7.70 19.20
CA TYR A 314 -6.75 -7.91 19.92
C TYR A 314 -6.04 -9.15 19.40
N TYR A 315 -6.77 -10.26 19.21
CA TYR A 315 -6.25 -11.46 18.57
C TYR A 315 -5.64 -11.17 17.18
N ASN A 316 -6.37 -10.44 16.33
CA ASN A 316 -5.86 -10.06 15.01
C ASN A 316 -4.59 -9.21 15.09
N GLN A 317 -4.50 -8.32 16.10
CA GLN A 317 -3.33 -7.49 16.32
C GLN A 317 -2.12 -8.30 16.82
N ILE A 318 -2.34 -9.30 17.69
CA ILE A 318 -1.32 -10.27 18.12
C ILE A 318 -0.75 -11.01 16.91
N GLU A 319 -1.61 -11.56 16.05
CA GLU A 319 -1.19 -12.27 14.84
C GLU A 319 -0.41 -11.35 13.89
N LYS A 320 -0.87 -10.11 13.72
CA LYS A 320 -0.12 -9.09 12.97
C LYS A 320 1.26 -8.83 13.59
N CYS A 321 1.35 -8.70 14.90
CA CYS A 321 2.62 -8.48 15.60
C CYS A 321 3.60 -9.64 15.39
N LYS A 322 3.13 -10.89 15.41
CA LYS A 322 3.96 -12.07 15.10
C LYS A 322 4.50 -12.01 13.67
N GLN A 323 3.65 -11.67 12.70
CA GLN A 323 4.06 -11.51 11.30
C GLN A 323 5.09 -10.39 11.11
N ASP A 324 4.86 -9.23 11.74
CA ASP A 324 5.79 -8.11 11.68
C ASP A 324 7.16 -8.48 12.30
N LYS A 325 7.16 -9.21 13.43
CA LYS A 325 8.37 -9.74 14.07
C LYS A 325 9.15 -10.69 13.17
N ASP A 326 8.46 -11.67 12.56
CA ASP A 326 9.09 -12.63 11.65
C ASP A 326 9.69 -11.93 10.41
N ASN A 327 8.99 -10.93 9.88
CA ASN A 327 9.47 -10.13 8.76
C ASN A 327 10.70 -9.29 9.13
N ALA A 328 10.71 -8.68 10.33
CA ALA A 328 11.87 -7.92 10.80
C ALA A 328 13.13 -8.79 10.90
N TYR A 329 13.02 -10.03 11.41
CA TYR A 329 14.17 -10.95 11.46
C TYR A 329 14.69 -11.34 10.08
N ARG A 330 13.81 -11.57 9.09
CA ARG A 330 14.22 -11.92 7.73
C ARG A 330 14.98 -10.81 7.02
N LEU A 331 14.72 -9.55 7.39
CA LEU A 331 15.31 -8.37 6.76
C LEU A 331 16.58 -7.88 7.47
N GLY A 332 16.81 -8.30 8.72
CA GLY A 332 17.96 -7.90 9.54
C GLY A 332 19.09 -8.93 9.65
N GLY A 333 18.94 -10.13 9.06
CA GLY A 333 19.98 -11.17 8.99
C GLY A 333 20.68 -11.20 7.64
#